data_AF-Q2CJ30-F1
#
_entry.id   AF-Q2CJ30-F1
#
_cell.length_a   1.000
_cell.length_b   1.000
_cell.length_c   1.000
_cell.angle_alpha   90.00
_cell.angle_beta   90.00
_cell.angle_gamma   90.00
#
_symmetry.space_group_name_H-M   'P 1'
#
loop_
_entity.id
_entity.type
_entity.pdbx_description
1 polymer ?
#
loop_
_entity_poly.entity_id
_entity_poly.type
_entity_poly.pdbx_seq_one_letter_code
_entity_poly.pdbx_strand_id
1 'polypeptide(L)'
;MQLTPREKDKLLVAMAAEVARRRLARGVKLNHPEAIALITDAVVEGARDGRSVADMMEAGGRVVTRAQCMEGVAEMIPEVQVEATFPDGTKLVTVHDPIR
;
A
#
# COMPACT_ATOMS: atom_id res chain seq x y z
N MET A 1 -7.16 -19.52 13.25
CA MET A 1 -6.27 -18.44 13.74
C MET A 1 -7.03 -17.60 14.76
N GLN A 2 -6.39 -17.14 15.83
CA GLN A 2 -6.97 -16.18 16.78
C GLN A 2 -6.46 -14.77 16.43
N LEU A 3 -7.03 -14.21 15.37
CA LEU A 3 -6.56 -12.92 14.84
C LEU A 3 -7.06 -11.76 15.72
N THR A 4 -6.13 -10.88 16.07
CA THR A 4 -6.42 -9.56 16.63
C THR A 4 -7.22 -8.71 15.63
N PRO A 5 -7.96 -7.68 16.09
CA PRO A 5 -8.66 -6.76 15.18
C PRO A 5 -7.74 -6.18 14.11
N ARG A 6 -6.53 -5.78 14.50
CA ARG A 6 -5.52 -5.21 13.59
C ARG A 6 -5.04 -6.19 12.52
N GLU A 7 -4.89 -7.46 12.85
CA GLU A 7 -4.55 -8.48 11.84
C GLU A 7 -5.70 -8.70 10.86
N LYS A 8 -6.95 -8.63 11.33
CA LYS A 8 -8.13 -8.68 10.44
C LYS A 8 -8.16 -7.47 9.51
N ASP A 9 -7.87 -6.27 10.01
CA ASP A 9 -7.81 -5.06 9.18
C ASP A 9 -6.75 -5.19 8.08
N LYS A 10 -5.57 -5.74 8.40
CA LYS A 10 -4.53 -6.03 7.39
C LYS A 10 -5.00 -7.02 6.32
N LEU A 11 -5.78 -8.04 6.69
CA LEU A 11 -6.38 -8.95 5.71
C LEU A 11 -7.41 -8.25 4.81
N LEU A 12 -8.19 -7.32 5.35
CA LEU A 12 -9.12 -6.51 4.55
C LEU A 12 -8.38 -5.62 3.54
N VAL A 13 -7.25 -5.03 3.95
CA VAL A 13 -6.40 -4.26 3.03
C VAL A 13 -5.83 -5.15 1.93
N ALA A 14 -5.29 -6.32 2.27
CA ALA A 14 -4.77 -7.26 1.27
C ALA A 14 -5.85 -7.66 0.24
N MET A 15 -7.08 -7.89 0.70
CA MET A 15 -8.21 -8.17 -0.19
C MET A 15 -8.58 -6.96 -1.05
N ALA A 16 -8.58 -5.75 -0.50
CA ALA A 16 -8.82 -4.52 -1.26
C ALA A 16 -7.75 -4.30 -2.35
N ALA A 17 -6.48 -4.55 -2.03
CA ALA A 17 -5.37 -4.48 -2.97
C ALA A 17 -5.51 -5.52 -4.10
N GLU A 18 -5.93 -6.74 -3.78
CA GLU A 18 -6.18 -7.77 -4.79
C GLU A 18 -7.33 -7.39 -5.74
N VAL A 19 -8.42 -6.82 -5.20
CA VAL A 19 -9.51 -6.28 -6.03
C VAL A 19 -9.01 -5.13 -6.91
N ALA A 20 -8.19 -4.22 -6.38
CA ALA A 20 -7.60 -3.11 -7.12
C ALA A 20 -6.66 -3.59 -8.24
N ARG A 21 -5.78 -4.56 -7.97
CA ARG A 21 -4.91 -5.20 -8.98
C ARG A 21 -5.73 -5.77 -10.14
N ARG A 22 -6.80 -6.49 -9.84
CA ARG A 22 -7.69 -7.07 -10.87
C ARG A 22 -8.41 -6.01 -11.70
N ARG A 23 -8.81 -4.88 -11.10
CA ARG A 23 -9.42 -3.74 -11.82
C ARG A 23 -8.39 -3.09 -12.75
N LEU A 24 -7.20 -2.82 -12.23
CA LEU A 24 -6.10 -2.22 -12.98
C LEU A 24 -5.65 -3.10 -14.16
N ALA A 25 -5.56 -4.41 -13.96
CA ALA A 25 -5.23 -5.37 -15.01
C ALA A 25 -6.23 -5.39 -16.17
N ARG A 26 -7.48 -4.95 -15.95
CA ARG A 26 -8.49 -4.76 -17.01
C ARG A 26 -8.48 -3.35 -17.62
N GLY A 27 -7.51 -2.51 -17.26
CA GLY A 27 -7.39 -1.13 -17.75
C GLY A 27 -8.24 -0.10 -17.01
N VAL A 28 -8.86 -0.46 -15.89
CA VAL A 28 -9.63 0.50 -15.07
C VAL A 28 -8.65 1.36 -14.26
N LYS A 29 -8.79 2.68 -14.36
CA LYS A 29 -8.02 3.63 -13.55
C LYS A 29 -8.39 3.50 -12.07
N LEU A 30 -7.38 3.52 -11.21
CA LEU A 30 -7.53 3.42 -9.77
C LEU A 30 -8.20 4.68 -9.21
N ASN A 31 -9.16 4.48 -8.32
CA ASN A 31 -9.65 5.54 -7.44
C ASN A 31 -8.78 5.67 -6.18
N HIS A 32 -9.15 6.61 -5.30
CA HIS A 32 -8.42 6.92 -4.07
C HIS A 32 -8.16 5.70 -3.15
N PRO A 33 -9.19 4.96 -2.66
CA PRO A 33 -8.94 3.82 -1.77
C PRO A 33 -8.19 2.66 -2.44
N GLU A 34 -8.35 2.47 -3.76
CA GLU A 34 -7.63 1.43 -4.49
C GLU A 34 -6.12 1.72 -4.57
N ALA A 35 -5.74 2.97 -4.83
CA ALA A 35 -4.34 3.37 -4.86
C ALA A 35 -3.69 3.18 -3.48
N ILE A 36 -4.34 3.63 -2.40
CA ILE A 36 -3.86 3.43 -1.03
C ILE A 36 -3.73 1.95 -0.70
N ALA A 37 -4.69 1.11 -1.08
CA ALA A 37 -4.66 -0.33 -0.82
C ALA A 37 -3.43 -0.99 -1.47
N LEU A 38 -3.13 -0.68 -2.75
CA LEU A 38 -1.95 -1.22 -3.43
C LEU A 38 -0.63 -0.81 -2.77
N ILE A 39 -0.50 0.47 -2.41
CA ILE A 39 0.70 0.99 -1.73
C ILE A 39 0.86 0.32 -0.36
N THR A 40 -0.24 0.20 0.40
CA THR A 40 -0.23 -0.38 1.74
C THR A 40 0.16 -1.86 1.71
N ASP A 41 -0.43 -2.61 0.79
CA ASP A 41 -0.14 -4.03 0.58
C ASP A 41 1.34 -4.25 0.22
N ALA A 42 1.89 -3.44 -0.68
CA ALA A 42 3.29 -3.53 -1.05
C ALA A 42 4.25 -3.27 0.13
N VAL A 43 3.90 -2.35 1.03
CA VAL A 43 4.69 -2.09 2.25
C VAL A 43 4.60 -3.26 3.24
N VAL A 44 3.39 -3.82 3.43
CA VAL A 44 3.19 -4.97 4.33
C VAL A 44 3.95 -6.20 3.84
N GLU A 45 3.86 -6.51 2.54
CA GLU A 45 4.56 -7.64 1.95
C GLU A 45 6.08 -7.42 1.92
N GLY A 46 6.55 -6.22 1.61
CA GLY A 46 7.99 -5.94 1.64
C GLY A 46 8.59 -6.00 3.06
N ALA A 47 7.83 -5.60 4.09
CA ALA A 47 8.23 -5.83 5.48
C ALA A 47 8.29 -7.33 5.81
N ARG A 48 7.34 -8.12 5.29
CA ARG A 48 7.31 -9.57 5.46
C ARG A 48 8.49 -10.27 4.78
N ASP A 49 8.95 -9.74 3.65
CA ASP A 49 10.14 -10.18 2.92
C ASP A 49 11.46 -9.79 3.61
N GLY A 50 11.39 -9.04 4.72
CA GLY A 50 12.57 -8.63 5.49
C GLY A 50 13.30 -7.42 4.94
N ARG A 51 12.67 -6.64 4.07
CA ARG A 51 13.23 -5.36 3.58
C ARG A 51 13.26 -4.33 4.71
N SER A 52 14.13 -3.32 4.62
CA SER A 52 14.22 -2.29 5.65
C SER A 52 13.05 -1.29 5.58
N VAL A 53 12.82 -0.56 6.67
CA VAL A 53 11.85 0.56 6.68
C VAL A 53 12.20 1.59 5.61
N ALA A 54 13.48 1.94 5.46
CA ALA A 54 13.94 2.90 4.45
C ALA A 54 13.63 2.41 3.02
N ASP A 55 13.85 1.12 2.75
CA ASP A 55 13.49 0.53 1.45
C ASP A 55 11.99 0.58 1.20
N MET A 56 11.16 0.43 2.23
CA MET A 56 9.70 0.53 2.13
C MET A 56 9.21 1.95 1.91
N MET A 57 9.83 2.94 2.54
CA MET A 57 9.53 4.36 2.30
C MET A 57 9.77 4.72 0.83
N GLU A 58 10.85 4.20 0.23
CA GLU A 58 11.16 4.47 -1.17
C GLU A 58 10.32 3.62 -2.14
N ALA A 59 10.21 2.31 -1.90
CA ALA A 59 9.53 1.41 -2.81
C ALA A 59 8.01 1.62 -2.83
N GLY A 60 7.41 2.01 -1.70
CA GLY A 60 6.00 2.38 -1.64
C GLY A 60 5.64 3.50 -2.62
N GLY A 61 6.56 4.43 -2.87
CA GLY A 61 6.37 5.54 -3.82
C GLY A 61 6.60 5.19 -5.29
N ARG A 62 6.77 3.90 -5.60
CA ARG A 62 6.97 3.37 -6.96
C ARG A 62 5.90 2.34 -7.33
N VAL A 63 4.95 2.07 -6.44
CA VAL A 63 3.92 1.03 -6.63
C VAL A 63 2.86 1.47 -7.65
N VAL A 64 2.46 2.73 -7.57
CA VAL A 64 1.40 3.31 -8.39
C VAL A 64 1.92 4.56 -9.08
N THR A 65 1.66 4.67 -10.38
CA THR A 65 2.00 5.85 -11.20
C THR A 65 0.77 6.72 -11.40
N ARG A 66 0.96 8.02 -11.66
CA ARG A 66 -0.15 8.93 -12.02
C ARG A 66 -0.99 8.41 -13.18
N ALA A 67 -0.36 7.77 -14.16
CA ALA A 67 -1.03 7.18 -15.31
C ALA A 67 -1.92 5.98 -14.96
N GLN A 68 -1.85 5.41 -13.75
CA GLN A 68 -2.74 4.33 -13.33
C GLN A 68 -3.97 4.84 -12.57
N CYS A 69 -4.00 6.12 -12.20
CA CYS A 69 -5.05 6.70 -11.36
C CYS A 69 -6.07 7.54 -12.15
N MET A 70 -7.25 7.73 -11.56
CA MET A 70 -8.19 8.76 -11.96
C MET A 70 -7.60 10.16 -11.72
N GLU A 71 -8.12 11.16 -12.43
CA GLU A 71 -7.70 12.57 -12.26
C GLU A 71 -7.86 13.04 -10.81
N GLY A 72 -6.86 13.77 -10.30
CA GLY A 72 -6.85 14.31 -8.94
C GLY A 72 -6.46 13.33 -7.83
N VAL A 73 -6.46 12.02 -8.09
CA VAL A 73 -6.17 11.01 -7.05
C VAL A 73 -4.74 11.11 -6.52
N ALA A 74 -3.77 11.44 -7.36
CA ALA A 74 -2.37 11.58 -6.95
C ALA A 74 -2.18 12.76 -5.97
N GLU A 75 -2.87 13.87 -6.22
CA GLU A 75 -2.85 15.07 -5.39
C GLU A 75 -3.58 14.87 -4.05
N MET A 76 -4.57 13.98 -4.01
CA MET A 76 -5.33 13.67 -2.80
C MET A 76 -4.54 12.82 -1.79
N ILE A 77 -3.44 12.19 -2.20
CA ILE A 77 -2.67 11.25 -1.37
C ILE A 77 -1.26 11.82 -1.15
N PRO A 78 -1.07 12.78 -0.24
CA PRO A 78 0.24 13.36 0.05
C PRO A 78 1.17 12.38 0.76
N GLU A 79 0.60 11.48 1.57
CA GLU A 79 1.33 10.40 2.22
C GLU A 79 0.42 9.20 2.51
N VAL A 80 1.05 8.03 2.64
CA VAL A 80 0.41 6.81 3.15
C VAL A 80 1.21 6.31 4.33
N GLN A 81 0.54 6.11 5.46
CA GLN A 81 1.12 5.60 6.69
C GLN A 81 0.69 4.16 6.92
N VAL A 82 1.65 3.26 7.12
CA VAL A 82 1.42 1.83 7.24
C VAL A 82 2.22 1.27 8.39
N GLU A 83 1.56 0.63 9.34
CA GLU A 83 2.28 -0.13 10.35
C GLU A 83 2.47 -1.60 9.94
N ALA A 84 3.70 -1.96 9.60
CA ALA A 84 4.06 -3.31 9.15
C ALA A 84 4.96 -4.01 10.18
N THR A 85 4.97 -5.34 10.14
CA THR A 85 5.76 -6.18 11.06
C THR A 85 7.01 -6.66 10.33
N PHE A 86 8.15 -6.08 10.71
CA PHE A 86 9.48 -6.40 10.19
C PHE A 86 10.14 -7.50 11.02
N PRO A 87 11.27 -8.08 10.58
CA PRO A 87 12.00 -9.09 11.35
C PRO A 87 12.41 -8.63 12.76
N ASP A 88 12.58 -7.33 12.96
CA ASP A 88 12.96 -6.71 14.23
C ASP A 88 11.79 -6.01 14.97
N GLY A 89 10.55 -6.24 14.54
CA GLY A 89 9.35 -5.79 15.21
C GLY A 89 8.44 -4.92 14.35
N THR A 90 7.35 -4.44 14.96
CA THR A 90 6.36 -3.59 14.28
C THR A 90 6.86 -2.16 14.21
N LYS A 91 6.81 -1.57 13.02
CA LYS A 91 7.25 -0.19 12.76
C LYS A 91 6.25 0.54 11.87
N LEU A 92 6.16 1.85 12.05
CA LEU A 92 5.41 2.74 11.18
C LEU A 92 6.29 3.12 9.98
N VAL A 93 5.75 2.93 8.77
CA VAL A 93 6.34 3.37 7.51
C VAL A 93 5.50 4.52 6.97
N THR A 94 6.12 5.66 6.69
CA THR A 94 5.46 6.77 6.00
C THR A 94 6.03 6.89 4.59
N VAL A 95 5.17 6.72 3.60
CA VAL A 95 5.52 6.90 2.19
C VAL A 95 5.03 8.28 1.77
N HIS A 96 5.95 9.21 1.56
CA HIS A 96 5.65 10.56 1.08
C HIS A 96 5.57 10.61 -0.44
N ASP A 97 4.64 11.41 -0.96
CA ASP A 97 4.35 11.56 -2.39
C ASP A 97 4.33 10.20 -3.12
N PRO A 98 3.46 9.27 -2.70
CA PRO A 98 3.52 7.88 -3.12
C PRO A 98 3.13 7.67 -4.59
N ILE A 99 2.54 8.69 -5.24
CA ILE A 99 2.10 8.64 -6.64
C ILE A 99 2.77 9.80 -7.39
N ARG A 100 3.90 9.49 -8.04
CA ARG A 100 4.72 10.45 -8.78
C ARG A 100 4.37 10.51 -10.26
#